data_AF-A0A828RGN8-F1
#
_entry.id   AF-A0A828RGN8-F1
#
_cell.length_a   1.000
_cell.length_b   1.000
_cell.length_c   1.000
_cell.angle_alpha   90.00
_cell.angle_beta   90.00
_cell.angle_gamma   90.00
#
_symmetry.space_group_name_H-M   'P 1'
#
loop_
_entity.id
_entity.type
_entity.pdbx_description
1 polymer ?
#
loop_
_entity_poly.entity_id
_entity_poly.type
_entity_poly.pdbx_seq_one_letter_code
_entity_poly.pdbx_strand_id
1 'polypeptide(L)'
;MYQQSPSVLRGQNDDGSSYASKVNYWSPFTLTGCGFHDASWRHNWSKTAYLSDGSHGCINMQPSVAGQAFHDLKQNEPVIIY
;
A
#
# COMPACT_ATOMS: atom_id res chain seq x y z
N MET A 1 -2.55 1.57 15.35
CA MET A 1 -2.19 2.02 13.98
C MET A 1 -3.04 3.23 13.62
N TYR A 2 -2.83 3.91 12.49
CA TYR A 2 -3.54 5.14 12.10
C TYR A 2 -4.07 5.02 10.66
N GLN A 3 -4.88 5.97 10.20
CA GLN A 3 -5.23 6.14 8.78
C GLN A 3 -4.86 7.55 8.35
N GLN A 4 -4.43 7.72 7.09
CA GLN A 4 -4.00 9.02 6.57
C GLN A 4 -4.42 9.20 5.12
N SER A 5 -4.91 10.40 4.80
CA SER A 5 -5.26 10.82 3.45
C SER A 5 -5.05 12.34 3.30
N PRO A 6 -4.22 12.83 2.37
CA PRO A 6 -3.23 12.10 1.57
C PRO A 6 -1.94 11.77 2.35
N SER A 7 -1.05 10.95 1.78
CA SER A 7 0.27 10.65 2.37
C SER A 7 1.39 10.49 1.33
N VAL A 8 2.64 10.50 1.81
CA VAL A 8 3.84 10.17 1.01
C VAL A 8 4.59 9.05 1.71
N LEU A 9 4.58 7.87 1.11
CA LEU A 9 5.29 6.70 1.59
C LEU A 9 6.78 6.83 1.25
N ARG A 10 7.67 6.44 2.16
CA ARG A 10 9.12 6.56 2.00
C ARG A 10 9.81 5.31 2.50
N GLY A 11 10.91 4.95 1.85
CA GLY A 11 11.75 3.81 2.22
C GLY A 11 12.94 3.68 1.30
N GLN A 12 13.53 2.49 1.25
CA GLN A 12 14.64 2.14 0.37
C GLN A 12 14.20 1.06 -0.63
N ASN A 13 14.70 1.17 -1.86
CA ASN A 13 14.64 0.10 -2.86
C ASN A 13 15.70 -0.96 -2.55
N ASP A 14 15.66 -2.11 -3.24
CA ASP A 14 16.61 -3.21 -3.05
C ASP A 14 18.07 -2.83 -3.35
N ASP A 15 18.29 -1.83 -4.20
CA ASP A 15 19.61 -1.26 -4.50
C ASP A 15 20.10 -0.23 -3.46
N GLY A 16 19.33 -0.01 -2.39
CA GLY A 16 19.62 0.93 -1.32
C GLY A 16 19.24 2.39 -1.62
N SER A 17 18.76 2.69 -2.83
CA SER A 17 18.30 4.04 -3.17
C SER A 17 16.98 4.38 -2.46
N SER A 18 16.80 5.64 -2.07
CA SER A 18 15.58 6.09 -1.41
C SER A 18 14.42 6.20 -2.39
N TYR A 19 13.22 5.75 -1.98
CA TYR A 19 11.98 5.99 -2.72
C TYR A 19 11.03 6.94 -2.00
N ALA A 20 10.16 7.56 -2.78
CA ALA A 20 9.01 8.31 -2.28
C ALA A 20 7.81 8.06 -3.20
N SER A 21 6.66 7.66 -2.63
CA SER A 21 5.44 7.43 -3.39
C SER A 21 4.28 8.23 -2.81
N LYS A 22 3.66 9.07 -3.64
CA LYS A 22 2.46 9.83 -3.27
C LYS A 22 1.25 8.90 -3.37
N VAL A 23 0.46 8.84 -2.31
CA VAL A 23 -0.76 8.04 -2.24
C VAL A 23 -1.90 8.89 -1.68
N ASN A 24 -3.11 8.65 -2.15
CA ASN A 24 -4.29 9.34 -1.65
C ASN A 24 -4.79 8.69 -0.36
N TYR A 25 -4.68 7.37 -0.24
CA TYR A 25 -5.22 6.61 0.89
C TYR A 25 -4.13 5.72 1.49
N TRP A 26 -3.90 5.84 2.80
CA TRP A 26 -2.91 5.04 3.52
C TRP A 26 -3.48 4.43 4.80
N SER A 27 -3.43 3.10 4.90
CA SER A 27 -3.87 2.33 6.07
C SER A 27 -2.78 1.30 6.48
N PRO A 28 -1.82 1.66 7.35
CA PRO A 28 -0.79 0.75 7.86
C PRO A 28 -1.39 -0.41 8.67
N PHE A 29 -0.87 -1.62 8.43
CA PHE A 29 -1.21 -2.83 9.20
C PHE A 29 -0.01 -3.44 9.94
N THR A 30 1.19 -2.87 9.80
CA THR A 30 2.37 -3.21 10.62
C THR A 30 3.01 -1.94 11.19
N LEU A 31 3.82 -2.09 12.24
CA LEU A 31 4.65 -1.00 12.77
C LEU A 31 5.90 -0.72 11.91
N THR A 32 6.29 -1.68 11.06
CA THR A 32 7.51 -1.61 10.24
C THR A 32 7.27 -1.00 8.85
N GLY A 33 6.04 -0.60 8.53
CA GLY A 33 5.75 0.21 7.33
C GLY A 33 4.98 -0.49 6.20
N CYS A 34 4.44 -1.70 6.41
CA CYS A 34 3.49 -2.32 5.48
C CYS A 34 2.04 -1.87 5.77
N GLY A 35 1.28 -1.62 4.70
CA GLY A 35 -0.11 -1.16 4.75
C GLY A 35 -0.82 -1.28 3.41
N PHE A 36 -2.10 -0.90 3.40
CA PHE A 36 -2.91 -0.74 2.19
C PHE A 36 -2.76 0.67 1.62
N HIS A 37 -2.59 0.81 0.31
CA HIS A 37 -2.67 2.10 -0.38
C HIS A 37 -3.07 1.98 -1.86
N ASP A 38 -3.53 3.09 -2.44
CA ASP A 38 -3.71 3.19 -3.90
C ASP A 38 -2.36 3.17 -4.63
N ALA A 39 -2.33 2.50 -5.79
CA ALA A 39 -1.15 2.40 -6.65
C ALA A 39 -1.47 2.84 -8.09
N SER A 40 -1.54 4.16 -8.32
CA SER A 40 -1.87 4.75 -9.63
C SER A 40 -0.87 4.43 -10.73
N TRP A 41 0.38 4.11 -10.37
CA TRP A 41 1.44 3.72 -11.28
C TRP A 41 1.35 2.26 -11.73
N ARG A 42 0.53 1.43 -11.07
CA ARG A 42 0.44 0.00 -11.39
C ARG A 42 -0.58 -0.23 -12.50
N HIS A 43 -0.12 -0.80 -13.60
CA HIS A 43 -0.96 -1.15 -14.75
C HIS A 43 -1.19 -2.67 -14.88
N ASN A 44 -0.34 -3.50 -14.29
CA ASN A 44 -0.50 -4.96 -14.31
C ASN A 44 -1.19 -5.47 -13.03
N TRP A 45 -2.42 -5.95 -13.20
CA TRP A 45 -3.25 -6.52 -12.12
C TRP A 45 -3.43 -8.04 -12.23
N SER A 46 -2.58 -8.71 -13.01
CA SER A 46 -2.54 -10.18 -13.03
C SER A 46 -2.31 -10.74 -11.61
N LYS A 47 -2.92 -11.89 -11.31
CA LYS A 47 -2.76 -12.61 -10.04
C LYS A 47 -1.32 -13.01 -9.74
N THR A 48 -0.47 -13.08 -10.77
CA THR A 48 0.96 -13.44 -10.66
C THR A 48 1.90 -12.25 -10.81
N ALA A 49 1.37 -11.02 -10.95
CA ALA A 49 2.20 -9.84 -11.18
C ALA A 49 3.20 -9.57 -10.05
N TYR A 50 2.91 -10.01 -8.82
CA TYR A 50 3.82 -9.88 -7.67
C TYR A 50 5.17 -10.62 -7.86
N LEU A 51 5.23 -11.62 -8.75
CA LEU A 51 6.46 -12.39 -9.00
C LEU A 51 7.55 -11.56 -9.70
N SER A 52 7.16 -10.55 -10.48
CA SER A 52 8.08 -9.72 -11.27
C SER A 52 7.89 -8.22 -11.07
N ASP A 53 6.77 -7.80 -10.48
CA ASP A 53 6.36 -6.41 -10.25
C ASP A 53 5.69 -6.32 -8.88
N GLY A 54 6.41 -6.76 -7.85
CA GLY A 54 6.01 -6.71 -6.45
C GLY A 54 6.07 -5.30 -5.85
N SER A 55 5.51 -5.13 -4.66
CA SER A 55 5.72 -3.95 -3.83
C SER A 55 6.90 -4.17 -2.86
N HIS A 56 7.24 -3.16 -2.07
CA HIS A 56 8.16 -3.28 -0.93
C HIS A 56 7.48 -3.89 0.32
N GLY A 57 6.44 -4.72 0.16
CA GLY A 57 5.68 -5.36 1.25
C GLY A 57 4.28 -4.79 1.49
N CYS A 58 3.97 -3.62 0.94
CA CYS A 58 2.61 -3.05 1.00
C CYS A 58 1.63 -3.80 0.08
N ILE A 59 0.32 -3.67 0.37
CA ILE A 59 -0.73 -4.17 -0.51
C ILE A 59 -1.18 -3.03 -1.43
N ASN A 60 -0.75 -3.10 -2.70
CA ASN A 60 -1.15 -2.17 -3.75
C ASN A 60 -2.61 -2.39 -4.14
N MET A 61 -3.44 -1.36 -4.06
CA MET A 61 -4.86 -1.38 -4.45
C MET A 61 -5.10 -0.58 -5.72
N GLN A 62 -6.07 -1.03 -6.54
CA GLN A 62 -6.51 -0.24 -7.69
C GLN A 62 -7.06 1.11 -7.21
N PRO A 63 -6.70 2.24 -7.83
CA PRO A 63 -7.19 3.56 -7.43
C PRO A 63 -8.72 3.65 -7.36
N SER A 64 -9.42 2.91 -8.22
CA SER A 64 -10.89 2.84 -8.27
C SER A 64 -11.54 2.23 -7.02
N VAL A 65 -10.82 1.41 -6.25
CA VAL A 65 -11.36 0.73 -5.06
C VAL A 65 -10.72 1.18 -3.75
N ALA A 66 -9.52 1.75 -3.81
CA ALA A 66 -8.73 2.11 -2.65
C ALA A 66 -9.46 3.09 -1.71
N GLY A 67 -10.17 4.07 -2.26
CA GLY A 67 -10.92 5.04 -1.47
C GLY A 67 -12.09 4.41 -0.72
N GLN A 68 -12.81 3.47 -1.34
CA GLN A 68 -13.90 2.76 -0.66
C GLN A 68 -13.34 1.90 0.48
N ALA A 69 -12.30 1.09 0.19
CA ALA A 69 -11.65 0.26 1.19
C ALA A 69 -11.12 1.10 2.38
N PHE A 70 -10.52 2.26 2.13
CA PHE A 70 -10.05 3.16 3.17
C PHE A 70 -11.16 3.60 4.12
N HIS A 71 -12.34 3.95 3.60
CA HIS A 71 -13.47 4.38 4.42
C HIS A 71 -14.17 3.23 5.15
N ASP A 72 -14.12 2.01 4.60
CA ASP A 72 -14.71 0.83 5.22
C ASP A 72 -13.84 0.26 6.35
N LEU A 73 -12.51 0.39 6.23
CA LEU A 73 -11.55 -0.05 7.23
C LEU A 73 -11.64 0.77 8.51
N LYS A 74 -11.53 0.08 9.65
CA LYS A 74 -11.48 0.72 10.97
C LYS A 74 -10.08 0.66 11.56
N GLN A 75 -9.71 1.71 12.28
CA GLN A 75 -8.46 1.72 13.03
C GLN A 75 -8.41 0.53 14.02
N ASN A 76 -7.30 -0.20 14.01
CA ASN A 76 -7.05 -1.42 14.79
C ASN A 76 -7.92 -2.63 14.40
N GLU A 77 -8.59 -2.60 13.25
CA GLU A 77 -9.20 -3.78 12.66
C GLU A 77 -8.12 -4.85 12.37
N PRO A 78 -8.35 -6.13 12.73
CA PRO A 78 -7.39 -7.19 12.47
C PRO A 78 -7.14 -7.38 10.98
N VAL A 79 -5.86 -7.46 10.60
CA VAL A 79 -5.44 -7.81 9.24
C VAL A 79 -4.77 -9.17 9.29
N ILE A 80 -5.33 -10.14 8.56
CA ILE A 80 -4.81 -11.51 8.47
C ILE A 80 -4.17 -11.68 7.09
N ILE A 81 -2.88 -12.01 7.07
CA ILE A 81 -2.09 -12.25 5.85
C ILE A 81 -1.60 -13.70 5.89
N TYR A 82 -1.74 -14.43 4.77
CA TYR A 82 -1.35 -15.82 4.62
C TYR A 82 -0.79 -16.11 3.23
#